data_AF-A0A0J6FRU3-F1
#
_entry.id   AF-A0A0J6FRU3-F1
#
_cell.length_a   1.000
_cell.length_b   1.000
_cell.length_c   1.000
_cell.angle_alpha   90.00
_cell.angle_beta   90.00
_cell.angle_gamma   90.00
#
_symmetry.space_group_name_H-M   'P 1'
#
loop_
_entity.id
_entity.type
_entity.pdbx_description
1 polymer ?
#
loop_
_entity_poly.entity_id
_entity_poly.type
_entity_poly.pdbx_seq_one_letter_code
_entity_poly.pdbx_strand_id
1 'polypeptide(L)'
;MGRKSTTTSTSGPSPRRRKTTTKAALPSPKEQKADSCMRSFLKFVAVTLSSLGLSTVLFSLSVPITRGDLAWTSKHLDSWVHVAALLGWRVLEIGALWALEYDARDVANFIGLINFPTYILLYAFYGLRPTTILTVAAITILSTTAPFLYFRRTNVIHTDCTAYDRPILTDRPTAVYTTFVATAIYTVILYISFATWLPSFLVTFFEGLPSVQAAHEGAKGLIPMFLSLLPAGSAVRDFLFVSSIGQPHAEDSGPAYEERDGELFVTSLYRRFWVTLSVKRKTLIARTALLATIILANTVVQLVGTISGVEMKGAMGWAMIWMAATVANGLMYGWIDAADGLDGMDSQVSRR
;
A
#
# COMPACT_ATOMS: atom_id res chain seq x y z
N MET A 1 50.06 -75.71 -28.20
CA MET A 1 49.27 -76.00 -29.42
C MET A 1 47.94 -75.25 -29.25
N GLY A 2 47.43 -74.36 -30.09
CA GLY A 2 47.78 -73.90 -31.43
C GLY A 2 47.30 -72.45 -31.63
N ARG A 3 47.66 -71.88 -32.77
CA ARG A 3 47.69 -70.44 -33.12
C ARG A 3 46.65 -70.15 -34.21
N LYS A 4 46.22 -68.87 -34.32
CA LYS A 4 45.63 -68.15 -35.48
C LYS A 4 44.10 -68.29 -35.68
N SER A 5 43.31 -67.35 -36.22
CA SER A 5 43.39 -65.91 -36.52
C SER A 5 42.09 -65.46 -37.25
N THR A 6 41.56 -64.27 -36.88
CA THR A 6 40.91 -63.20 -37.70
C THR A 6 39.66 -63.40 -38.61
N THR A 7 38.72 -62.44 -38.42
CA THR A 7 37.90 -61.62 -39.38
C THR A 7 36.63 -62.13 -40.09
N THR A 8 35.51 -61.52 -39.66
CA THR A 8 34.54 -60.65 -40.40
C THR A 8 33.71 -61.15 -41.58
N SER A 9 32.38 -61.00 -41.46
CA SER A 9 31.51 -60.54 -42.56
C SER A 9 30.17 -59.99 -42.04
N THR A 10 29.81 -58.84 -42.60
CA THR A 10 28.74 -57.89 -42.28
C THR A 10 27.39 -58.29 -42.89
N SER A 11 26.28 -58.07 -42.20
CA SER A 11 24.96 -57.87 -42.82
C SER A 11 24.21 -56.73 -42.10
N GLY A 12 23.87 -55.69 -42.86
CA GLY A 12 23.18 -54.50 -42.36
C GLY A 12 21.65 -54.61 -42.50
N PRO A 13 20.89 -53.75 -41.81
CA PRO A 13 19.50 -53.49 -42.19
C PRO A 13 19.22 -52.02 -42.57
N SER A 14 18.25 -51.94 -43.49
CA SER A 14 17.55 -50.80 -44.11
C SER A 14 17.14 -49.63 -43.17
N PRO A 15 17.07 -48.38 -43.67
CA PRO A 15 16.86 -47.20 -42.85
C PRO A 15 15.39 -47.02 -42.45
N ARG A 16 15.13 -47.02 -41.14
CA ARG A 16 13.83 -46.69 -40.55
C ARG A 16 13.62 -45.17 -40.56
N ARG A 17 12.64 -44.74 -41.35
CA ARG A 17 12.03 -43.41 -41.45
C ARG A 17 12.00 -42.66 -40.10
N ARG A 18 12.90 -41.69 -39.93
CA ARG A 18 12.99 -40.78 -38.77
C ARG A 18 11.86 -39.76 -38.86
N LYS A 19 10.87 -39.84 -37.96
CA LYS A 19 9.91 -38.74 -37.75
C LYS A 19 10.71 -37.54 -37.23
N THR A 20 10.80 -36.50 -38.04
CA THR A 20 11.24 -35.17 -37.65
C THR A 20 10.21 -34.59 -36.69
N THR A 21 10.42 -34.78 -35.38
CA THR A 21 9.88 -33.84 -34.39
C THR A 21 10.56 -32.51 -34.63
N THR A 22 9.87 -31.61 -35.32
CA THR A 22 10.21 -30.18 -35.38
C THR A 22 10.35 -29.71 -33.94
N LYS A 23 11.59 -29.54 -33.47
CA LYS A 23 11.86 -28.80 -32.24
C LYS A 23 11.38 -27.38 -32.51
N ALA A 24 10.22 -27.01 -31.96
CA ALA A 24 9.79 -25.63 -31.91
C ALA A 24 10.95 -24.84 -31.28
N ALA A 25 11.50 -23.89 -32.04
CA ALA A 25 12.53 -23.01 -31.54
C ALA A 25 11.96 -22.31 -30.31
N LEU A 26 12.57 -22.51 -29.12
CA LEU A 26 12.21 -21.71 -27.97
C LEU A 26 12.45 -20.25 -28.35
N PRO A 27 11.46 -19.36 -28.15
CA PRO A 27 11.58 -17.96 -28.55
C PRO A 27 12.78 -17.34 -27.83
N SER A 28 13.44 -16.40 -28.52
CA SER A 28 14.64 -15.76 -27.99
C SER A 28 14.31 -15.02 -26.67
N PRO A 29 15.26 -14.88 -25.73
CA PRO A 29 15.02 -14.18 -24.46
C PRO A 29 14.50 -12.74 -24.63
N LYS A 30 14.80 -12.12 -25.77
CA LYS A 30 14.35 -10.77 -26.12
C LYS A 30 12.87 -10.73 -26.53
N GLU A 31 12.41 -11.70 -27.33
CA GLU A 31 11.00 -11.83 -27.73
C GLU A 31 10.12 -12.22 -26.54
N GLN A 32 10.58 -13.14 -25.69
CA GLN A 32 9.86 -13.51 -24.45
C GLN A 32 9.68 -12.33 -23.49
N LYS A 33 10.68 -11.44 -23.40
CA LYS A 33 10.61 -10.23 -22.57
C LYS A 33 9.66 -9.17 -23.15
N ALA A 34 9.65 -9.00 -24.47
CA ALA A 34 8.76 -8.07 -25.16
C ALA A 34 7.28 -8.52 -25.03
N ASP A 35 7.01 -9.81 -25.25
CA ASP A 35 5.66 -10.39 -25.11
C ASP A 35 5.14 -10.31 -23.66
N SER A 36 6.02 -10.50 -22.68
CA SER A 36 5.71 -10.34 -21.26
C SER A 36 5.38 -8.88 -20.90
N CYS A 37 6.17 -7.93 -21.41
CA CYS A 37 5.95 -6.50 -21.18
C CYS A 37 4.61 -6.04 -21.78
N MET A 38 4.34 -6.41 -23.04
CA MET A 38 3.09 -6.06 -23.72
C MET A 38 1.87 -6.66 -23.01
N ARG A 39 1.97 -7.91 -22.54
CA ARG A 39 0.91 -8.56 -21.76
C ARG A 39 0.68 -7.87 -20.40
N SER A 40 1.75 -7.42 -19.75
CA SER A 40 1.66 -6.67 -18.49
C SER A 40 1.00 -5.30 -18.70
N PHE A 41 1.39 -4.59 -19.77
CA PHE A 41 0.78 -3.31 -20.14
C PHE A 41 -0.70 -3.45 -20.49
N LEU A 42 -1.09 -4.47 -21.26
CA LEU A 42 -2.47 -4.71 -21.61
C LEU A 42 -3.34 -5.02 -20.38
N LYS A 43 -2.80 -5.79 -19.41
CA LYS A 43 -3.46 -6.02 -18.13
C LYS A 43 -3.62 -4.73 -17.32
N PHE A 44 -2.58 -3.89 -17.29
CA PHE A 44 -2.65 -2.59 -16.62
C PHE A 44 -3.72 -1.68 -17.22
N VAL A 45 -3.80 -1.60 -18.55
CA VAL A 45 -4.85 -0.85 -19.27
C VAL A 45 -6.24 -1.42 -18.94
N ALA A 46 -6.40 -2.75 -18.95
CA ALA A 46 -7.66 -3.41 -18.60
C ALA A 46 -8.07 -3.14 -17.14
N VAL A 47 -7.12 -3.17 -16.19
CA VAL A 47 -7.35 -2.84 -14.77
C VAL A 47 -7.80 -1.40 -14.62
N THR A 48 -7.14 -0.47 -15.31
CA THR A 48 -7.47 0.96 -15.24
C THR A 48 -8.86 1.23 -15.81
N LEU A 49 -9.16 0.70 -17.00
CA LEU A 49 -10.46 0.87 -17.65
C LEU A 49 -11.59 0.23 -16.85
N SER A 50 -11.38 -0.97 -16.30
CA SER A 50 -12.38 -1.63 -15.45
C SER A 50 -12.60 -0.87 -14.14
N SER A 51 -11.55 -0.32 -13.53
CA SER A 51 -11.68 0.51 -12.32
C SER A 51 -12.48 1.79 -12.58
N LEU A 52 -12.18 2.49 -13.67
CA LEU A 52 -12.90 3.71 -14.06
C LEU A 52 -14.36 3.40 -14.41
N GLY A 53 -14.61 2.37 -15.23
CA GLY A 53 -15.96 1.95 -15.59
C GLY A 53 -16.79 1.54 -14.38
N LEU A 54 -16.21 0.75 -13.48
CA LEU A 54 -16.87 0.31 -12.25
C LEU A 54 -17.15 1.49 -11.31
N SER A 55 -16.23 2.45 -11.21
CA SER A 55 -16.45 3.69 -10.45
C SER A 55 -17.65 4.45 -10.99
N THR A 56 -17.73 4.66 -12.31
CA THR A 56 -18.85 5.39 -12.94
C THR A 56 -20.20 4.72 -12.65
N VAL A 57 -20.30 3.41 -12.85
CA VAL A 57 -21.54 2.66 -12.59
C VAL A 57 -21.96 2.75 -11.12
N LEU A 58 -21.01 2.54 -10.20
CA LEU A 58 -21.28 2.59 -8.77
C LEU A 58 -21.67 3.99 -8.30
N PHE A 59 -21.02 5.04 -8.79
CA PHE A 59 -21.40 6.42 -8.48
C PHE A 59 -22.79 6.76 -9.03
N SER A 60 -23.13 6.33 -10.25
CA SER A 60 -24.48 6.49 -10.81
C SER A 60 -25.55 5.82 -9.95
N LEU A 61 -25.27 4.62 -9.43
CA LEU A 61 -26.19 3.90 -8.54
C LEU A 61 -26.29 4.53 -7.14
N SER A 62 -25.27 5.27 -6.71
CA SER A 62 -25.22 5.90 -5.38
C SER A 62 -25.99 7.21 -5.25
N VAL A 63 -26.39 7.83 -6.38
CA VAL A 63 -27.09 9.13 -6.42
C VAL A 63 -28.28 9.22 -5.44
N PRO A 64 -29.17 8.20 -5.32
CA PRO A 64 -30.30 8.25 -4.39
C PRO A 64 -29.88 8.27 -2.92
N ILE A 65 -28.76 7.63 -2.59
CA ILE A 65 -28.22 7.49 -1.23
C ILE A 65 -27.51 8.77 -0.81
N THR A 66 -26.75 9.33 -1.74
CA THR A 66 -25.87 10.49 -1.56
C THR A 66 -26.63 11.83 -1.57
N ARG A 67 -27.84 11.87 -2.16
CA ARG A 67 -28.77 13.02 -2.19
C ARG A 67 -28.14 14.37 -2.59
N GLY A 68 -27.05 14.36 -3.34
CA GLY A 68 -26.37 15.57 -3.79
C GLY A 68 -25.45 16.24 -2.77
N ASP A 69 -25.17 15.63 -1.61
CA ASP A 69 -24.28 16.19 -0.57
C ASP A 69 -22.87 16.51 -1.12
N LEU A 70 -22.37 15.72 -2.09
CA LEU A 70 -21.08 15.98 -2.74
C LEU A 70 -21.12 17.22 -3.65
N ALA A 71 -22.27 17.55 -4.25
CA ALA A 71 -22.37 18.66 -5.19
C ALA A 71 -22.19 20.02 -4.51
N TRP A 72 -22.62 20.14 -3.24
CA TRP A 72 -22.43 21.34 -2.43
C TRP A 72 -20.95 21.59 -2.07
N THR A 73 -20.18 20.52 -1.87
CA THR A 73 -18.77 20.62 -1.42
C THR A 73 -17.79 20.59 -2.60
N SER A 74 -18.24 20.08 -3.75
CA SER A 74 -17.41 19.95 -4.95
C SER A 74 -17.14 21.31 -5.59
N LYS A 75 -15.87 21.55 -5.89
CA LYS A 75 -15.46 22.64 -6.78
C LYS A 75 -16.07 22.42 -8.16
N HIS A 76 -16.62 23.49 -8.76
CA HIS A 76 -17.01 23.46 -10.15
C HIS A 76 -15.75 23.39 -11.02
N LEU A 77 -15.58 22.27 -11.71
CA LEU A 77 -14.43 22.00 -12.56
C LEU A 77 -14.69 22.61 -13.95
N ASP A 78 -14.65 23.93 -14.05
CA ASP A 78 -14.89 24.64 -15.33
C ASP A 78 -13.79 24.42 -16.37
N SER A 79 -12.62 23.92 -15.92
CA SER A 79 -11.46 23.69 -16.78
C SER A 79 -11.16 22.20 -16.92
N TRP A 80 -11.16 21.74 -18.18
CA TRP A 80 -10.75 20.39 -18.60
C TRP A 80 -9.37 19.98 -18.10
N VAL A 81 -8.48 20.95 -17.84
CA VAL A 81 -7.14 20.68 -17.30
C VAL A 81 -7.23 20.10 -15.88
N HIS A 82 -8.16 20.59 -15.05
CA HIS A 82 -8.34 20.07 -13.69
C HIS A 82 -8.94 18.67 -13.70
N VAL A 83 -9.89 18.41 -14.60
CA VAL A 83 -10.46 17.08 -14.81
C VAL A 83 -9.38 16.10 -15.27
N ALA A 84 -8.55 16.50 -16.25
CA ALA A 84 -7.44 15.70 -16.73
C ALA A 84 -6.38 15.46 -15.65
N ALA A 85 -6.10 16.45 -14.80
CA ALA A 85 -5.17 16.31 -13.68
C ALA A 85 -5.68 15.31 -12.63
N LEU A 86 -6.96 15.39 -12.24
CA LEU A 86 -7.58 14.44 -11.31
C LEU A 86 -7.64 13.02 -11.89
N LEU A 87 -7.98 12.89 -13.17
CA LEU A 87 -7.96 11.61 -13.86
C LEU A 87 -6.55 11.05 -13.97
N GLY A 88 -5.57 11.89 -14.30
CA GLY A 88 -4.16 11.51 -14.39
C GLY A 88 -3.62 11.06 -13.03
N TRP A 89 -4.00 11.75 -11.95
CA TRP A 89 -3.68 11.32 -10.59
C TRP A 89 -4.26 9.95 -10.28
N ARG A 90 -5.52 9.71 -10.65
CA ARG A 90 -6.17 8.41 -10.45
C ARG A 90 -5.46 7.27 -11.18
N VAL A 91 -5.01 7.52 -12.42
CA VAL A 91 -4.22 6.54 -13.19
C VAL A 91 -2.85 6.32 -12.54
N LEU A 92 -2.23 7.38 -12.00
CA LEU A 92 -0.96 7.28 -11.27
C LEU A 92 -1.09 6.42 -10.01
N GLU A 93 -2.17 6.57 -9.22
CA GLU A 93 -2.44 5.72 -8.06
C GLU A 93 -2.51 4.23 -8.45
N ILE A 94 -3.31 3.91 -9.46
CA ILE A 94 -3.46 2.54 -9.96
C ILE A 94 -2.14 2.03 -10.55
N GLY A 95 -1.38 2.90 -11.22
CA GLY A 95 -0.05 2.61 -11.77
C GLY A 95 0.97 2.28 -10.68
N ALA A 96 1.00 3.05 -9.59
CA ALA A 96 1.88 2.79 -8.46
C ALA A 96 1.56 1.43 -7.81
N LEU A 97 0.28 1.14 -7.57
CA LEU A 97 -0.17 -0.15 -7.05
C LEU A 97 0.19 -1.33 -7.97
N TRP A 98 0.07 -1.12 -9.29
CA TRP A 98 0.45 -2.11 -10.28
C TRP A 98 1.96 -2.39 -10.25
N ALA A 99 2.77 -1.33 -10.27
CA ALA A 99 4.24 -1.38 -10.31
C ALA A 99 4.87 -1.95 -9.03
N LEU A 100 4.26 -1.70 -7.86
CA LEU A 100 4.74 -2.16 -6.55
C LEU A 100 4.36 -3.60 -6.21
N GLU A 101 3.66 -4.25 -7.11
CA GLU A 101 3.20 -5.62 -6.97
C GLU A 101 2.23 -5.91 -5.82
N TYR A 102 1.35 -4.94 -5.53
CA TYR A 102 0.37 -5.10 -4.46
C TYR A 102 -0.81 -5.96 -4.88
N ASP A 103 -1.23 -6.81 -3.95
CA ASP A 103 -2.41 -7.66 -4.02
C ASP A 103 -3.68 -6.87 -3.70
N ALA A 104 -4.85 -7.40 -4.03
CA ALA A 104 -6.15 -6.80 -3.76
C ALA A 104 -6.34 -6.36 -2.29
N ARG A 105 -5.88 -7.16 -1.32
CA ARG A 105 -5.96 -6.78 0.10
C ARG A 105 -5.05 -5.61 0.45
N ASP A 106 -3.82 -5.62 -0.04
CA ASP A 106 -2.88 -4.49 0.09
C ASP A 106 -3.45 -3.22 -0.57
N VAL A 107 -4.04 -3.36 -1.76
CA VAL A 107 -4.69 -2.28 -2.52
C VAL A 107 -5.87 -1.69 -1.75
N ALA A 108 -6.74 -2.52 -1.19
CA ALA A 108 -7.90 -2.06 -0.42
C ALA A 108 -7.46 -1.23 0.80
N ASN A 109 -6.50 -1.74 1.57
CA ASN A 109 -5.96 -1.05 2.73
C ASN A 109 -5.26 0.26 2.33
N PHE A 110 -4.44 0.21 1.28
CA PHE A 110 -3.73 1.38 0.77
C PHE A 110 -4.67 2.47 0.27
N ILE A 111 -5.64 2.13 -0.59
CA ILE A 111 -6.63 3.08 -1.12
C ILE A 111 -7.51 3.63 0.00
N GLY A 112 -7.93 2.79 0.94
CA GLY A 112 -8.67 3.23 2.12
C GLY A 112 -7.89 4.28 2.92
N LEU A 113 -6.60 4.04 3.16
CA LEU A 113 -5.73 4.91 3.95
C LEU A 113 -5.42 6.25 3.27
N ILE A 114 -5.11 6.25 1.97
CA ILE A 114 -4.75 7.49 1.28
C ILE A 114 -5.95 8.45 1.16
N ASN A 115 -7.18 7.92 1.11
CA ASN A 115 -8.41 8.72 1.04
C ASN A 115 -8.98 9.08 2.42
N PHE A 116 -8.52 8.40 3.47
CA PHE A 116 -9.01 8.58 4.82
C PHE A 116 -8.92 10.03 5.35
N PRO A 117 -7.81 10.77 5.12
CA PRO A 117 -7.70 12.18 5.51
C PRO A 117 -8.80 13.05 4.93
N THR A 118 -9.16 12.84 3.65
CA THR A 118 -10.22 13.58 2.97
C THR A 118 -11.58 13.27 3.60
N TYR A 119 -11.85 12.00 3.90
CA TYR A 119 -13.11 11.59 4.52
C TYR A 119 -13.30 12.16 5.93
N ILE A 120 -12.25 12.16 6.75
CA ILE A 120 -12.32 12.76 8.10
C ILE A 120 -12.50 14.27 8.03
N LEU A 121 -11.84 14.95 7.08
CA LEU A 121 -12.05 16.39 6.91
C LEU A 121 -13.51 16.71 6.55
N LEU A 122 -14.06 15.95 5.58
CA LEU A 122 -15.44 16.11 5.12
C LEU A 122 -16.46 15.80 6.24
N TYR A 123 -16.18 14.80 7.06
CA TYR A 123 -17.00 14.46 8.21
C TYR A 123 -16.95 15.55 9.29
N ALA A 124 -15.74 15.96 9.70
CA ALA A 124 -15.53 16.80 10.87
C ALA A 124 -15.85 18.29 10.62
N PHE A 125 -15.53 18.83 9.45
CA PHE A 125 -15.62 20.27 9.18
C PHE A 125 -16.69 20.64 8.15
N TYR A 126 -16.99 19.74 7.22
CA TYR A 126 -18.04 19.96 6.21
C TYR A 126 -19.39 19.34 6.59
N GLY A 127 -19.45 18.59 7.69
CA GLY A 127 -20.71 18.04 8.22
C GLY A 127 -21.38 17.04 7.27
N LEU A 128 -20.63 16.38 6.38
CA LEU A 128 -21.19 15.39 5.47
C LEU A 128 -21.75 14.20 6.25
N ARG A 129 -22.87 13.66 5.75
CA ARG A 129 -23.52 12.50 6.35
C ARG A 129 -22.56 11.29 6.33
N PRO A 130 -22.42 10.55 7.43
CA PRO A 130 -21.58 9.34 7.47
C PRO A 130 -21.96 8.33 6.38
N THR A 131 -23.25 8.22 6.04
CA THR A 131 -23.74 7.32 4.98
C THR A 131 -23.17 7.68 3.61
N THR A 132 -23.06 8.98 3.30
CA THR A 132 -22.49 9.48 2.07
C THR A 132 -21.00 9.16 2.01
N ILE A 133 -20.27 9.45 3.09
CA ILE A 133 -18.83 9.20 3.19
C ILE A 133 -18.53 7.70 3.07
N LEU A 134 -19.28 6.85 3.78
CA LEU A 134 -19.13 5.40 3.72
C LEU A 134 -19.44 4.85 2.33
N THR A 135 -20.46 5.39 1.65
CA THR A 135 -20.79 4.98 0.28
C THR A 135 -19.68 5.36 -0.69
N VAL A 136 -19.18 6.60 -0.64
CA VAL A 136 -18.06 7.06 -1.48
C VAL A 136 -16.81 6.22 -1.20
N ALA A 137 -16.47 5.99 0.07
CA ALA A 137 -15.33 5.16 0.46
C ALA A 137 -15.47 3.72 -0.05
N ALA A 138 -16.63 3.10 0.12
CA ALA A 138 -16.91 1.75 -0.37
C ALA A 138 -16.78 1.68 -1.90
N ILE A 139 -17.32 2.67 -2.62
CA ILE A 139 -17.23 2.73 -4.08
C ILE A 139 -15.77 2.85 -4.51
N THR A 140 -15.01 3.79 -3.95
CA THR A 140 -13.60 4.00 -4.30
C THR A 140 -12.77 2.76 -3.99
N ILE A 141 -12.97 2.11 -2.84
CA ILE A 141 -12.22 0.91 -2.47
C ILE A 141 -12.60 -0.26 -3.38
N LEU A 142 -13.89 -0.55 -3.57
CA LEU A 142 -14.37 -1.67 -4.39
C LEU A 142 -13.99 -1.49 -5.86
N SER A 143 -14.16 -0.28 -6.39
CA SER A 143 -13.84 0.00 -7.79
C SER A 143 -12.35 -0.09 -8.09
N THR A 144 -11.48 0.16 -7.11
CA THR A 144 -10.03 -0.04 -7.27
C THR A 144 -9.64 -1.49 -7.03
N THR A 145 -10.23 -2.14 -6.05
CA THR A 145 -9.79 -3.47 -5.59
C THR A 145 -10.31 -4.60 -6.46
N ALA A 146 -11.55 -4.53 -6.94
CA ALA A 146 -12.18 -5.60 -7.71
C ALA A 146 -11.41 -5.96 -9.00
N PRO A 147 -10.88 -5.00 -9.78
CA PRO A 147 -10.00 -5.31 -10.91
C PRO A 147 -8.74 -6.09 -10.50
N PHE A 148 -8.12 -5.77 -9.36
CA PHE A 148 -6.92 -6.46 -8.90
C PHE A 148 -7.21 -7.91 -8.48
N LEU A 149 -8.40 -8.20 -7.93
CA LEU A 149 -8.83 -9.57 -7.64
C LEU A 149 -8.90 -10.44 -8.91
N TYR A 150 -9.31 -9.84 -10.04
CA TYR A 150 -9.47 -10.57 -11.29
C TYR A 150 -8.16 -10.68 -12.08
N PHE A 151 -7.41 -9.59 -12.18
CA PHE A 151 -6.23 -9.51 -13.05
C PHE A 151 -4.91 -9.87 -12.37
N ARG A 152 -4.87 -9.92 -11.03
CA ARG A 152 -3.67 -10.20 -10.25
C ARG A 152 -3.86 -11.40 -9.32
N ARG A 153 -2.79 -12.16 -9.12
CA ARG A 153 -2.76 -13.26 -8.15
C ARG A 153 -2.53 -12.70 -6.74
N THR A 154 -3.17 -13.35 -5.78
CA THR A 154 -3.02 -13.04 -4.36
C THR A 154 -1.61 -13.34 -3.88
N ASN A 155 -1.04 -12.45 -3.07
CA ASN A 155 0.33 -12.57 -2.56
C ASN A 155 0.43 -13.77 -1.60
N VAL A 156 1.57 -14.46 -1.59
CA VAL A 156 1.81 -15.65 -0.75
C VAL A 156 1.55 -15.36 0.74
N ILE A 157 1.90 -14.15 1.18
CA ILE A 157 1.68 -13.63 2.54
C ILE A 157 0.19 -13.67 2.94
N HIS A 158 -0.73 -13.54 1.97
CA HIS A 158 -2.17 -13.51 2.20
C HIS A 158 -2.89 -14.82 1.82
N THR A 159 -2.29 -15.69 0.99
CA THR A 159 -2.86 -16.99 0.59
C THR A 159 -2.53 -18.13 1.54
N ASP A 160 -1.33 -18.14 2.11
CA ASP A 160 -0.95 -19.15 3.08
C ASP A 160 -1.55 -18.82 4.45
N CYS A 161 -2.85 -19.06 4.58
CA CYS A 161 -3.58 -19.14 5.84
C CYS A 161 -3.04 -20.25 6.79
N THR A 162 -1.91 -20.87 6.45
CA THR A 162 -1.23 -21.96 7.15
C THR A 162 0.27 -21.71 7.32
N ALA A 163 0.69 -20.48 7.60
CA ALA A 163 1.90 -20.26 8.38
C ALA A 163 1.65 -20.71 9.83
N TYR A 164 1.43 -22.01 10.03
CA TYR A 164 1.19 -22.67 11.33
C TYR A 164 2.37 -22.51 12.32
N ASP A 165 3.46 -21.85 11.89
CA ASP A 165 4.68 -21.57 12.67
C ASP A 165 4.83 -20.09 13.11
N ARG A 166 3.81 -19.23 12.95
CA ARG A 166 3.92 -17.79 13.31
C ARG A 166 2.90 -17.34 14.36
N PRO A 167 3.10 -17.68 15.65
CA PRO A 167 2.15 -17.40 16.72
C PRO A 167 1.79 -15.91 16.83
N ILE A 168 2.72 -14.98 16.56
CA ILE A 168 2.46 -13.53 16.69
C ILE A 168 1.53 -12.95 15.61
N LEU A 169 1.44 -13.59 14.44
CA LEU A 169 0.51 -13.22 13.37
C LEU A 169 -0.85 -13.89 13.53
N THR A 170 -0.90 -15.06 14.19
CA THR A 170 -2.14 -15.82 14.43
C THR A 170 -2.84 -15.41 15.72
N ASP A 171 -2.10 -14.81 16.65
CA ASP A 171 -2.63 -14.41 17.95
C ASP A 171 -3.59 -13.21 17.83
N ARG A 172 -4.88 -13.51 18.02
CA ARG A 172 -5.96 -12.52 17.97
C ARG A 172 -5.75 -11.35 18.94
N PRO A 173 -5.34 -11.56 20.21
CA PRO A 173 -5.08 -10.43 21.10
C PRO A 173 -3.97 -9.52 20.58
N THR A 174 -2.82 -10.04 20.12
CA THR A 174 -1.76 -9.21 19.51
C THR A 174 -2.28 -8.39 18.33
N ALA A 175 -3.09 -9.01 17.47
CA ALA A 175 -3.78 -8.35 16.38
C ALA A 175 -4.70 -7.20 16.84
N VAL A 176 -5.42 -7.39 17.95
CA VAL A 176 -6.28 -6.37 18.55
C VAL A 176 -5.42 -5.25 19.14
N TYR A 177 -4.44 -5.56 19.99
CA TYR A 177 -3.58 -4.57 20.64
C TYR A 177 -2.88 -3.67 19.63
N THR A 178 -2.25 -4.25 18.60
CA THR A 178 -1.58 -3.48 17.54
C THR A 178 -2.53 -2.57 16.77
N THR A 179 -3.77 -3.01 16.51
CA THR A 179 -4.81 -2.17 15.89
C THR A 179 -5.22 -1.01 16.79
N PHE A 180 -5.44 -1.27 18.08
CA PHE A 180 -5.83 -0.27 19.06
C PHE A 180 -4.73 0.78 19.26
N VAL A 181 -3.48 0.34 19.36
CA VAL A 181 -2.32 1.24 19.46
C VAL A 181 -2.20 2.11 18.21
N ALA A 182 -2.35 1.53 17.02
CA ALA A 182 -2.28 2.31 15.78
C ALA A 182 -3.40 3.35 15.67
N THR A 183 -4.61 2.96 16.08
CA THR A 183 -5.76 3.87 16.16
C THR A 183 -5.50 4.98 17.20
N ALA A 184 -4.92 4.64 18.34
CA ALA A 184 -4.59 5.59 19.40
C ALA A 184 -3.55 6.61 18.91
N ILE A 185 -2.53 6.20 18.16
CA ILE A 185 -1.53 7.11 17.59
C ILE A 185 -2.19 8.14 16.66
N TYR A 186 -3.04 7.70 15.73
CA TYR A 186 -3.80 8.63 14.87
C TYR A 186 -4.68 9.56 15.70
N THR A 187 -5.39 9.01 16.68
CA THR A 187 -6.31 9.77 17.54
C THR A 187 -5.58 10.84 18.32
N VAL A 188 -4.48 10.49 19.00
CA VAL A 188 -3.70 11.43 19.83
C VAL A 188 -3.10 12.54 18.98
N ILE A 189 -2.50 12.21 17.83
CA ILE A 189 -1.87 13.23 16.97
C ILE A 189 -2.90 14.20 16.41
N LEU A 190 -4.03 13.70 15.92
CA LEU A 190 -5.10 14.55 15.43
C LEU A 190 -5.76 15.34 16.58
N TYR A 191 -5.98 14.74 17.75
CA TYR A 191 -6.56 15.40 18.91
C TYR A 191 -5.68 16.55 19.40
N ILE A 192 -4.37 16.33 19.51
CA ILE A 192 -3.40 17.39 19.84
C ILE A 192 -3.46 18.48 18.78
N SER A 193 -3.52 18.13 17.49
CA SER A 193 -3.62 19.10 16.41
C SER A 193 -4.90 19.95 16.51
N PHE A 194 -6.04 19.31 16.81
CA PHE A 194 -7.33 19.97 17.02
C PHE A 194 -7.30 20.91 18.22
N ALA A 195 -6.64 20.52 19.31
CA ALA A 195 -6.58 21.31 20.54
C ALA A 195 -5.60 22.50 20.46
N THR A 196 -4.62 22.48 19.55
CA THR A 196 -3.49 23.42 19.58
C THR A 196 -3.52 24.46 18.46
N TRP A 197 -3.50 24.03 17.19
CA TRP A 197 -3.22 24.93 16.06
C TRP A 197 -4.14 24.72 14.86
N LEU A 198 -4.68 23.51 14.67
CA LEU A 198 -5.40 23.16 13.46
C LEU A 198 -6.66 24.00 13.21
N PRO A 199 -7.51 24.32 14.21
CA PRO A 199 -8.74 25.06 13.94
C PRO A 199 -8.46 26.47 13.41
N SER A 200 -7.51 27.18 14.03
CA SER A 200 -7.06 28.50 13.57
C SER A 200 -6.41 28.41 12.18
N PHE A 201 -5.64 27.36 11.93
CA PHE A 201 -5.02 27.13 10.62
C PHE A 201 -6.07 26.86 9.53
N LEU A 202 -7.06 26.01 9.79
CA LEU A 202 -8.14 25.73 8.83
C LEU A 202 -8.94 27.00 8.50
N VAL A 203 -9.33 27.79 9.50
CA VAL A 203 -10.05 29.06 9.26
C VAL A 203 -9.23 30.04 8.42
N THR A 204 -7.91 30.00 8.51
CA THR A 204 -7.03 30.90 7.74
C THR A 204 -6.86 30.49 6.28
N PHE A 205 -6.83 29.18 6.00
CA PHE A 205 -6.48 28.64 4.69
C PHE A 205 -7.64 27.94 3.95
N PHE A 206 -8.81 27.82 4.58
CA PHE A 206 -10.03 27.25 4.01
C PHE A 206 -11.12 28.31 4.00
N GLU A 207 -11.40 28.87 2.82
CA GLU A 207 -12.48 29.81 2.62
C GLU A 207 -13.83 29.08 2.66
N GLY A 208 -14.75 29.56 3.51
CA GLY A 208 -16.12 29.02 3.58
C GLY A 208 -16.24 27.71 4.35
N LEU A 209 -15.35 27.45 5.32
CA LEU A 209 -15.44 26.27 6.19
C LEU A 209 -16.78 26.24 6.96
N PRO A 210 -17.66 25.24 6.78
CA PRO A 210 -19.02 25.26 7.34
C PRO A 210 -19.08 25.22 8.87
N SER A 211 -18.19 24.48 9.52
CA SER A 211 -18.18 24.33 10.98
C SER A 211 -16.79 24.02 11.52
N VAL A 212 -16.47 24.58 12.68
CA VAL A 212 -15.31 24.23 13.52
C VAL A 212 -15.73 23.55 14.82
N GLN A 213 -16.98 23.14 14.93
CA GLN A 213 -17.55 22.58 16.15
C GLN A 213 -16.81 21.31 16.60
N ALA A 214 -16.42 20.44 15.66
CA ALA A 214 -15.69 19.21 15.94
C ALA A 214 -14.37 19.45 16.69
N ALA A 215 -13.72 20.61 16.49
CA ALA A 215 -12.52 20.98 17.22
C ALA A 215 -12.78 21.45 18.66
N HIS A 216 -14.01 21.89 18.96
CA HIS A 216 -14.40 22.47 20.24
C HIS A 216 -15.17 21.48 21.15
N GLU A 217 -15.32 20.22 20.73
CA GLU A 217 -15.96 19.18 21.56
C GLU A 217 -15.11 18.76 22.78
N GLY A 218 -13.86 19.24 22.88
CA GLY A 218 -12.96 18.98 23.99
C GLY A 218 -12.73 17.48 24.20
N ALA A 219 -12.67 17.03 25.45
CA ALA A 219 -12.50 15.60 25.77
C ALA A 219 -13.67 14.72 25.29
N LYS A 220 -14.87 15.29 25.08
CA LYS A 220 -16.05 14.52 24.62
C LYS A 220 -15.89 14.03 23.17
N GLY A 221 -15.13 14.76 22.36
CA GLY A 221 -14.83 14.39 20.97
C GLY A 221 -13.83 13.25 20.82
N LEU A 222 -13.09 12.87 21.87
CA LEU A 222 -12.02 11.87 21.78
C LEU A 222 -12.55 10.46 21.46
N ILE A 223 -13.61 10.02 22.14
CA ILE A 223 -14.22 8.70 21.93
C ILE A 223 -14.77 8.54 20.50
N PRO A 224 -15.63 9.43 19.98
CA PRO A 224 -16.14 9.29 18.61
C PRO A 224 -15.01 9.38 17.58
N MET A 225 -14.00 10.20 17.82
CA MET A 225 -12.82 10.30 16.97
C MET A 225 -12.02 8.99 16.94
N PHE A 226 -11.74 8.39 18.10
CA PHE A 226 -11.09 7.08 18.19
C PHE A 226 -11.87 6.01 17.42
N LEU A 227 -13.20 5.94 17.63
CA LEU A 227 -14.06 4.98 16.94
C LEU A 227 -14.06 5.20 15.43
N SER A 228 -14.07 6.44 14.98
CA SER A 228 -14.01 6.77 13.55
C SER A 228 -12.69 6.32 12.91
N LEU A 229 -11.59 6.31 13.66
CA LEU A 229 -10.24 5.98 13.20
C LEU A 229 -9.93 4.48 13.26
N LEU A 230 -10.79 3.66 13.87
CA LEU A 230 -10.59 2.20 13.97
C LEU A 230 -10.36 1.52 12.60
N PRO A 231 -11.11 1.85 11.53
CA PRO A 231 -10.84 1.28 10.20
C PRO A 231 -9.43 1.65 9.70
N ALA A 232 -8.98 2.88 9.91
CA ALA A 232 -7.63 3.32 9.54
C ALA A 232 -6.55 2.58 10.35
N GLY A 233 -6.74 2.40 11.66
CA GLY A 233 -5.82 1.61 12.48
C GLY A 233 -5.70 0.17 11.99
N SER A 234 -6.83 -0.46 11.64
CA SER A 234 -6.84 -1.83 11.12
C SER A 234 -6.13 -1.95 9.77
N ALA A 235 -6.37 -1.00 8.86
CA ALA A 235 -5.74 -0.96 7.54
C ALA A 235 -4.22 -0.70 7.65
N VAL A 236 -3.78 0.19 8.53
CA VAL A 236 -2.35 0.47 8.77
C VAL A 236 -1.64 -0.75 9.33
N ARG A 237 -2.27 -1.48 10.27
CA ARG A 237 -1.72 -2.73 10.78
C ARG A 237 -1.56 -3.76 9.66
N ASP A 238 -2.61 -4.01 8.89
CA ASP A 238 -2.53 -4.99 7.80
C ASP A 238 -1.50 -4.59 6.73
N PHE A 239 -1.40 -3.29 6.40
CA PHE A 239 -0.50 -2.82 5.36
C PHE A 239 0.98 -2.74 5.80
N LEU A 240 1.26 -2.29 7.02
CA LEU A 240 2.63 -2.09 7.53
C LEU A 240 3.13 -3.28 8.35
N PHE A 241 2.35 -3.75 9.31
CA PHE A 241 2.79 -4.77 10.28
C PHE A 241 2.70 -6.18 9.71
N VAL A 242 1.55 -6.59 9.16
CA VAL A 242 1.39 -7.94 8.59
C VAL A 242 2.34 -8.16 7.41
N SER A 243 2.55 -7.12 6.61
CA SER A 243 3.41 -7.21 5.43
C SER A 243 4.92 -7.20 5.73
N SER A 244 5.34 -6.63 6.86
CA SER A 244 6.75 -6.66 7.28
C SER A 244 7.07 -7.98 7.98
N ILE A 245 6.23 -8.43 8.91
CA ILE A 245 6.45 -9.68 9.64
C ILE A 245 6.18 -10.88 8.73
N GLY A 246 5.31 -10.77 7.72
CA GLY A 246 4.99 -11.81 6.74
C GLY A 246 6.15 -12.25 5.85
N GLN A 247 7.26 -11.53 5.81
CA GLN A 247 8.42 -11.91 5.01
C GLN A 247 9.13 -13.16 5.58
N PRO A 248 9.72 -14.02 4.73
CA PRO A 248 10.49 -15.17 5.18
C PRO A 248 11.72 -14.71 5.99
N HIS A 249 12.00 -15.38 7.11
CA HIS A 249 13.27 -15.27 7.84
C HIS A 249 14.39 -15.85 6.97
N ALA A 250 14.83 -15.13 5.94
CA ALA A 250 16.16 -15.33 5.40
C ALA A 250 17.12 -14.62 6.37
N GLU A 251 17.77 -15.40 7.23
CA GLU A 251 18.85 -15.03 8.17
C GLU A 251 18.75 -13.60 8.76
N ASP A 252 18.30 -13.51 10.02
CA ASP A 252 18.12 -12.24 10.76
C ASP A 252 19.42 -11.43 10.93
N SER A 253 20.56 -12.02 10.60
CA SER A 253 21.82 -11.32 10.34
C SER A 253 21.79 -10.74 8.93
N GLY A 254 21.52 -9.43 8.82
CA GLY A 254 21.82 -8.69 7.60
C GLY A 254 23.24 -9.01 7.09
N PRO A 255 23.48 -8.92 5.77
CA PRO A 255 24.78 -9.30 5.20
C PRO A 255 25.92 -8.62 5.96
N ALA A 256 26.95 -9.40 6.30
CA ALA A 256 28.09 -8.92 7.07
C ALA A 256 28.67 -7.65 6.44
N TYR A 257 28.87 -6.62 7.26
CA TYR A 257 29.45 -5.37 6.81
C TYR A 257 30.94 -5.58 6.48
N GLU A 258 31.26 -5.62 5.20
CA GLU A 258 32.65 -5.48 4.72
C GLU A 258 32.91 -4.01 4.40
N GLU A 259 33.82 -3.40 5.15
CA GLU A 259 34.31 -2.05 4.92
C GLU A 259 35.17 -2.04 3.66
N ARG A 260 34.76 -1.24 2.66
CA ARG A 260 35.47 -1.14 1.38
C ARG A 260 36.13 0.22 1.29
N ASP A 261 37.45 0.24 1.47
CA ASP A 261 38.25 1.45 1.34
C ASP A 261 38.11 2.04 -0.08
N GLY A 262 37.61 3.27 -0.17
CA GLY A 262 37.47 4.02 -1.43
C GLY A 262 36.03 4.29 -1.90
N GLU A 263 35.00 3.91 -1.14
CA GLU A 263 33.60 4.25 -1.49
C GLU A 263 33.22 5.69 -1.09
N LEU A 264 32.40 6.34 -1.92
CA LEU A 264 31.82 7.66 -1.62
C LEU A 264 31.09 7.63 -0.27
N PHE A 265 31.19 8.71 0.52
CA PHE A 265 30.56 8.81 1.85
C PHE A 265 29.07 8.48 1.83
N VAL A 266 28.34 8.86 0.77
CA VAL A 266 26.92 8.54 0.60
C VAL A 266 26.71 7.03 0.41
N THR A 267 27.58 6.37 -0.35
CA THR A 267 27.53 4.93 -0.60
C THR A 267 27.91 4.14 0.64
N SER A 268 28.90 4.60 1.41
CA SER A 268 29.29 3.97 2.67
C SER A 268 28.20 4.13 3.74
N LEU A 269 27.54 5.30 3.82
CA LEU A 269 26.41 5.54 4.72
C LEU A 269 25.18 4.70 4.30
N TYR A 270 24.87 4.65 2.99
CA TYR A 270 23.82 3.80 2.45
C TYR A 270 24.08 2.32 2.75
N ARG A 271 25.31 1.83 2.56
CA ARG A 271 25.65 0.44 2.88
C ARG A 271 25.60 0.18 4.39
N ARG A 272 26.15 1.08 5.20
CA ARG A 272 26.21 0.93 6.66
C ARG A 272 24.82 0.96 7.32
N PHE A 273 23.91 1.80 6.83
CA PHE A 273 22.58 1.96 7.44
C PHE A 273 21.48 1.19 6.71
N TRP A 274 21.52 1.10 5.38
CA TRP A 274 20.48 0.43 4.61
C TRP A 274 20.78 -1.04 4.39
N VAL A 275 22.00 -1.43 3.99
CA VAL A 275 22.30 -2.83 3.64
C VAL A 275 22.30 -3.75 4.86
N THR A 276 22.72 -3.25 6.02
CA THR A 276 22.76 -3.96 7.31
C THR A 276 21.40 -4.22 7.93
N LEU A 277 20.34 -3.51 7.53
CA LEU A 277 18.98 -3.72 8.02
C LEU A 277 18.43 -5.08 7.55
N SER A 278 17.66 -5.75 8.42
CA SER A 278 16.91 -6.96 8.06
C SER A 278 15.90 -6.67 6.94
N VAL A 279 15.58 -7.70 6.16
CA VAL A 279 14.63 -7.59 5.02
C VAL A 279 13.26 -7.07 5.49
N LYS A 280 12.83 -7.50 6.68
CA LYS A 280 11.60 -7.06 7.34
C LYS A 280 11.58 -5.55 7.61
N ARG A 281 12.64 -5.02 8.23
CA ARG A 281 12.75 -3.58 8.53
C ARG A 281 12.86 -2.73 7.28
N LYS A 282 13.61 -3.18 6.26
CA LYS A 282 13.66 -2.50 4.95
C LYS A 282 12.26 -2.35 4.36
N THR A 283 11.46 -3.41 4.42
CA THR A 283 10.10 -3.42 3.89
C THR A 283 9.17 -2.52 4.69
N LEU A 284 9.26 -2.56 6.02
CA LEU A 284 8.51 -1.66 6.89
C LEU A 284 8.83 -0.19 6.58
N ILE A 285 10.11 0.18 6.52
CA ILE A 285 10.52 1.56 6.24
C ILE A 285 10.08 1.98 4.83
N ALA A 286 10.31 1.12 3.82
CA ALA A 286 9.92 1.42 2.44
C ALA A 286 8.40 1.61 2.29
N ARG A 287 7.59 0.70 2.86
CA ARG A 287 6.12 0.81 2.83
C ARG A 287 5.61 2.01 3.62
N THR A 288 6.21 2.30 4.78
CA THR A 288 5.86 3.49 5.59
C THR A 288 6.17 4.78 4.83
N ALA A 289 7.38 4.89 4.27
CA ALA A 289 7.81 6.09 3.52
C ALA A 289 6.94 6.31 2.28
N LEU A 290 6.65 5.24 1.54
CA LEU A 290 5.76 5.27 0.39
C LEU A 290 4.35 5.71 0.80
N LEU A 291 3.77 5.06 1.81
CA LEU A 291 2.42 5.35 2.28
C LEU A 291 2.31 6.79 2.77
N ALA A 292 3.26 7.25 3.59
CA ALA A 292 3.27 8.61 4.10
C ALA A 292 3.38 9.66 2.97
N THR A 293 4.22 9.40 1.97
CA THR A 293 4.38 10.29 0.80
C THR A 293 3.12 10.34 -0.05
N ILE A 294 2.50 9.19 -0.31
CA ILE A 294 1.27 9.14 -1.12
C ILE A 294 0.07 9.69 -0.35
N ILE A 295 -0.04 9.46 0.96
CA ILE A 295 -1.04 10.14 1.82
C ILE A 295 -0.91 11.65 1.67
N LEU A 296 0.30 12.19 1.79
CA LEU A 296 0.55 13.62 1.66
C LEU A 296 0.10 14.14 0.29
N ALA A 297 0.61 13.53 -0.79
CA ALA A 297 0.32 13.97 -2.16
C ALA A 297 -1.16 13.80 -2.53
N ASN A 298 -1.75 12.65 -2.21
CA ASN A 298 -3.15 12.37 -2.51
C ASN A 298 -4.08 13.34 -1.78
N THR A 299 -3.83 13.58 -0.49
CA THR A 299 -4.65 14.52 0.28
C THR A 299 -4.56 15.93 -0.31
N VAL A 300 -3.37 16.39 -0.69
CA VAL A 300 -3.21 17.71 -1.30
C VAL A 300 -3.95 17.80 -2.64
N VAL A 301 -3.76 16.82 -3.53
CA VAL A 301 -4.40 16.79 -4.85
C VAL A 301 -5.93 16.74 -4.71
N GLN A 302 -6.45 15.92 -3.81
CA GLN A 302 -7.89 15.81 -3.58
C GLN A 302 -8.46 17.09 -3.00
N LEU A 303 -7.85 17.66 -1.95
CA LEU A 303 -8.42 18.85 -1.32
C LEU A 303 -8.42 20.06 -2.26
N VAL A 304 -7.31 20.33 -2.95
CA VAL A 304 -7.20 21.47 -3.87
C VAL A 304 -8.02 21.26 -5.15
N GLY A 305 -8.09 20.01 -5.62
CA GLY A 305 -8.76 19.66 -6.87
C GLY A 305 -10.27 19.46 -6.73
N THR A 306 -10.76 19.00 -5.58
CA THR A 306 -12.16 18.60 -5.41
C THR A 306 -12.95 19.50 -4.49
N ILE A 307 -12.34 20.16 -3.49
CA ILE A 307 -13.08 20.98 -2.53
C ILE A 307 -12.94 22.47 -2.90
N SER A 308 -14.07 23.18 -2.91
CA SER A 308 -14.06 24.62 -3.15
C SER A 308 -13.50 25.38 -1.94
N GLY A 309 -12.73 26.44 -2.19
CA GLY A 309 -12.21 27.33 -1.14
C GLY A 309 -10.96 26.83 -0.40
N VAL A 310 -10.35 25.71 -0.79
CA VAL A 310 -9.14 25.20 -0.13
C VAL A 310 -7.87 25.78 -0.77
N GLU A 311 -7.05 26.49 0.03
CA GLU A 311 -5.71 26.91 -0.38
C GLU A 311 -4.72 25.72 -0.32
N MET A 312 -3.76 25.70 -1.24
CA MET A 312 -2.68 24.69 -1.28
C MET A 312 -1.96 24.55 0.07
N LYS A 313 -1.66 25.67 0.73
CA LYS A 313 -0.99 25.68 2.05
C LYS A 313 -1.86 25.00 3.12
N GLY A 314 -3.16 25.26 3.09
CA GLY A 314 -4.14 24.63 3.98
C GLY A 314 -4.18 23.12 3.79
N ALA A 315 -4.25 22.68 2.53
CA ALA A 315 -4.25 21.26 2.17
C ALA A 315 -2.95 20.56 2.63
N MET A 316 -1.79 21.21 2.45
CA MET A 316 -0.50 20.69 2.93
C MET A 316 -0.48 20.55 4.45
N GLY A 317 -0.92 21.57 5.19
CA GLY A 317 -0.93 21.50 6.66
C GLY A 317 -1.82 20.38 7.19
N TRP A 318 -2.99 20.17 6.58
CA TRP A 318 -3.84 19.02 6.91
C TRP A 318 -3.15 17.69 6.59
N ALA A 319 -2.60 17.56 5.39
CA ALA A 319 -1.97 16.33 4.93
C ALA A 319 -0.71 15.95 5.75
N MET A 320 0.04 16.94 6.25
CA MET A 320 1.22 16.73 7.09
C MET A 320 0.90 16.04 8.42
N ILE A 321 -0.28 16.29 9.01
CA ILE A 321 -0.70 15.62 10.25
C ILE A 321 -0.82 14.11 10.03
N TRP A 322 -1.45 13.74 8.92
CA TRP A 322 -1.64 12.34 8.54
C TRP A 322 -0.35 11.66 8.14
N MET A 323 0.54 12.38 7.44
CA MET A 323 1.90 11.92 7.15
C MET A 323 2.65 11.62 8.45
N ALA A 324 2.68 12.57 9.39
CA ALA A 324 3.36 12.42 10.67
C ALA A 324 2.79 11.26 11.50
N ALA A 325 1.47 11.10 11.54
CA ALA A 325 0.83 9.98 12.22
C ALA A 325 1.13 8.63 11.58
N THR A 326 1.26 8.57 10.26
CA THR A 326 1.65 7.35 9.52
C THR A 326 3.10 6.98 9.82
N VAL A 327 4.00 7.96 9.87
CA VAL A 327 5.40 7.75 10.25
C VAL A 327 5.52 7.28 11.70
N ALA A 328 4.77 7.89 12.63
CA ALA A 328 4.73 7.47 14.03
C ALA A 328 4.26 6.02 14.19
N ASN A 329 3.26 5.60 13.41
CA ASN A 329 2.83 4.20 13.35
C ASN A 329 3.93 3.26 12.83
N GLY A 330 4.63 3.64 11.76
CA GLY A 330 5.75 2.86 11.25
C GLY A 330 6.90 2.72 12.27
N LEU A 331 7.19 3.78 13.03
CA LEU A 331 8.17 3.74 14.12
C LEU A 331 7.72 2.83 15.26
N MET A 332 6.44 2.88 15.65
CA MET A 332 5.88 1.99 16.67
C MET A 332 6.02 0.52 16.28
N TYR A 333 5.67 0.16 15.04
CA TYR A 333 5.84 -1.21 14.57
C TYR A 333 7.30 -1.63 14.47
N GLY A 334 8.19 -0.71 14.09
CA GLY A 334 9.63 -0.96 14.09
C GLY A 334 10.18 -1.20 15.50
N TRP A 335 9.62 -0.53 16.50
CA TRP A 335 9.97 -0.75 17.91
C TRP A 335 9.47 -2.11 18.42
N ILE A 336 8.24 -2.51 18.06
CA ILE A 336 7.70 -3.84 18.40
C ILE A 336 8.57 -4.95 17.78
N ASP A 337 8.91 -4.84 16.51
CA ASP A 337 9.80 -5.81 15.82
C ASP A 337 11.20 -5.86 16.43
N ALA A 338 11.74 -4.72 16.88
CA ALA A 338 13.03 -4.67 17.55
C ALA A 338 13.02 -5.33 18.94
N ALA A 339 11.92 -5.19 19.69
CA ALA A 339 11.76 -5.82 21.00
C ALA A 339 11.71 -7.36 20.88
N ASP A 340 10.96 -7.89 19.91
CA ASP A 340 10.87 -9.33 19.66
C ASP A 340 12.24 -9.96 19.29
N GLY A 341 13.09 -9.20 18.59
CA GLY A 341 14.45 -9.65 18.22
C GLY A 341 15.40 -9.80 19.41
N LEU A 342 15.19 -9.04 20.50
CA LEU A 342 16.02 -9.12 21.70
C LEU A 342 15.70 -10.37 22.53
N ASP A 343 14.42 -10.70 22.70
CA ASP A 343 13.98 -11.91 23.41
C ASP A 343 14.39 -13.21 22.68
N GLY A 344 14.47 -13.15 21.35
CA GLY A 344 15.00 -14.24 20.51
C GLY A 344 16.49 -14.51 20.74
N MET A 345 17.29 -13.48 21.05
CA MET A 345 18.73 -13.65 21.33
C MET A 345 18.96 -14.25 22.71
N ASP A 346 18.24 -13.81 23.74
CA ASP A 346 18.38 -14.34 25.10
C ASP A 346 17.95 -15.82 25.20
N SER A 347 16.91 -16.21 24.45
CA SER A 347 16.47 -17.61 24.39
C SER A 347 17.41 -18.54 23.61
N GLN A 348 18.17 -18.02 22.64
CA GLN A 348 19.23 -18.75 21.93
C GLN A 348 20.50 -18.89 22.78
N VAL A 349 20.84 -17.87 23.57
CA VAL A 349 21.97 -17.91 24.51
C VAL A 349 21.71 -18.89 25.65
N SER A 350 20.47 -18.99 26.14
CA SER A 350 20.10 -19.97 27.19
C SER A 350 20.05 -21.43 26.70
N ARG A 351 20.14 -21.69 25.39
CA ARG A 351 20.14 -23.05 24.81
C ARG A 351 21.53 -23.53 24.38
N ARG A 352 22.59 -22.75 24.59
CA ARG A 352 23.99 -23.15 24.39
C ARG A 352 24.69 -23.35 25.71
#